data_AF-A0A968CQV2-F1
#
_entry.id   AF-A0A968CQV2-F1
#
_cell.length_a   1.000
_cell.length_b   1.000
_cell.length_c   1.000
_cell.angle_alpha   90.00
_cell.angle_beta   90.00
_cell.angle_gamma   90.00
#
_symmetry.space_group_name_H-M   'P 1'
#
loop_
_entity.id
_entity.type
_entity.pdbx_description
1 polymer ?
#
loop_
_entity_poly.entity_id
_entity_poly.type
_entity_poly.pdbx_seq_one_letter_code
_entity_poly.pdbx_strand_id
1 'polypeptide(L)'
;SKGLALGLAYVVLLVLFTAAAFGLRNYTISKTSIKNIPERQLTAISIIPQPDKAIQKVIDNVFKDNAVSEAIEKFKQQGHKGFMVHLMPSSYMMQGLFAQPDMAGMPIRRRHTGGAIIRFIFPFLDLNRHGHKEMMGSIKNDPIRLIFSQLTWPSGEYASIDEALAFSVKHLPL
;
A
#
# COMPACT_ATOMS: atom_id res chain seq x y z
N SER A 1 30.58 15.28 35.83
CA SER A 1 30.50 14.64 34.50
C SER A 1 29.13 14.90 33.87
N LYS A 2 28.94 16.05 33.20
CA LYS A 2 27.65 16.44 32.59
C LYS A 2 27.54 16.00 31.13
N GLY A 3 28.67 15.99 30.41
CA GLY A 3 28.73 15.55 29.00
C GLY A 3 28.44 14.06 28.79
N LEU A 4 28.89 13.19 29.70
CA LEU A 4 28.55 11.75 29.65
C LEU A 4 27.06 11.51 29.90
N ALA A 5 26.44 12.22 30.85
CA ALA A 5 25.01 12.08 31.12
C ALA A 5 24.15 12.55 29.93
N LEU A 6 24.52 13.66 29.27
CA LEU A 6 23.88 14.15 28.05
C LEU A 6 24.06 13.19 26.87
N GLY A 7 25.26 12.65 26.68
CA GLY A 7 25.53 11.64 25.65
C GLY A 7 24.71 10.37 25.86
N LEU A 8 24.61 9.89 27.09
CA LEU A 8 23.84 8.70 27.45
C LEU A 8 22.33 8.93 27.25
N ALA A 9 21.82 10.10 27.64
CA ALA A 9 20.44 10.49 27.39
C ALA A 9 20.12 10.57 25.88
N TYR A 10 21.04 11.11 25.07
CA TYR A 10 20.87 11.17 23.61
C TYR A 10 20.81 9.78 22.99
N VAL A 11 21.72 8.87 23.38
CA VAL A 11 21.74 7.49 22.90
C VAL A 11 20.45 6.77 23.29
N VAL A 12 20.00 6.92 24.54
CA VAL A 12 18.74 6.31 25.01
C VAL A 12 17.55 6.83 24.21
N LEU A 13 17.46 8.14 23.95
CA LEU A 13 16.40 8.70 23.12
C LEU A 13 16.45 8.16 21.70
N LEU A 14 17.63 8.09 21.08
CA LEU A 14 17.80 7.59 19.72
C LEU A 14 17.37 6.11 19.61
N VAL A 15 17.72 5.28 20.59
CA VAL A 15 17.27 3.88 20.67
C VAL A 15 15.76 3.79 20.85
N LEU A 16 15.16 4.62 21.71
CA LEU A 16 13.71 4.66 21.89
C LEU A 16 12.97 5.09 20.62
N PHE A 17 13.45 6.13 19.94
CA PHE A 17 12.84 6.60 18.69
C PHE A 17 12.95 5.56 17.57
N THR A 18 14.10 4.91 17.42
CA THR A 18 14.28 3.87 16.40
C THR A 18 13.41 2.65 16.72
N ALA A 19 13.39 2.16 17.96
CA ALA A 19 12.53 1.07 18.38
C ALA A 19 11.04 1.39 18.19
N ALA A 20 10.61 2.61 18.53
CA ALA A 20 9.24 3.06 18.31
C ALA A 20 8.89 3.09 16.81
N ALA A 21 9.79 3.57 15.95
CA ALA A 21 9.57 3.61 14.50
C ALA A 21 9.42 2.20 13.90
N PHE A 22 10.31 1.27 14.24
CA PHE A 22 10.23 -0.12 13.76
C PHE A 22 9.02 -0.86 14.35
N GLY A 23 8.71 -0.64 15.63
CA GLY A 23 7.54 -1.19 16.30
C GLY A 23 6.24 -0.72 15.65
N LEU A 24 6.13 0.59 15.39
CA LEU A 24 4.95 1.17 14.74
C LEU A 24 4.79 0.67 13.30
N ARG A 25 5.90 0.49 12.57
CA ARG A 25 5.88 -0.12 11.23
C ARG A 25 5.36 -1.56 11.29
N ASN A 26 5.90 -2.37 12.19
CA ASN A 26 5.49 -3.77 12.32
C ASN A 26 4.02 -3.89 12.73
N TYR A 27 3.58 -3.03 13.66
CA TYR A 27 2.18 -2.95 14.05
C TYR A 27 1.28 -2.58 12.86
N THR A 28 1.66 -1.54 12.10
CA THR A 28 0.91 -1.11 10.92
C THR A 28 0.81 -2.23 9.88
N ILE A 29 1.91 -2.94 9.60
CA ILE A 29 1.91 -4.09 8.68
C ILE A 29 0.97 -5.19 9.20
N SER A 30 1.03 -5.53 10.49
CA SER A 30 0.17 -6.57 11.08
C SER A 30 -1.34 -6.23 11.08
N LYS A 31 -1.67 -4.94 11.02
CA LYS A 31 -3.06 -4.44 10.96
C LYS A 31 -3.52 -4.11 9.55
N THR A 32 -2.59 -4.08 8.58
CA THR A 32 -2.91 -3.90 7.18
C THR A 32 -3.37 -5.25 6.62
N SER A 33 -4.43 -5.22 5.81
CA SER A 33 -4.92 -6.44 5.16
C SER A 33 -4.01 -6.81 4.00
N ILE A 34 -2.94 -7.54 4.32
CA ILE A 34 -1.95 -8.05 3.37
C ILE A 34 -2.14 -9.56 3.25
N LYS A 35 -2.28 -10.04 2.01
CA LYS A 35 -2.40 -11.47 1.71
C LYS A 35 -1.33 -11.87 0.71
N ASN A 36 -0.45 -12.79 1.11
CA ASN A 36 0.47 -13.44 0.19
C ASN A 36 -0.26 -14.60 -0.51
N ILE A 37 -0.19 -14.64 -1.84
CA ILE A 37 -0.78 -15.64 -2.72
C ILE A 37 0.38 -16.24 -3.54
N PRO A 38 1.15 -17.17 -2.95
CA PRO A 38 2.39 -17.67 -3.54
C PRO A 38 2.12 -18.43 -4.86
N GLU A 39 0.98 -19.10 -4.96
CA GLU A 39 0.53 -19.82 -6.17
C GLU A 39 0.46 -18.92 -7.42
N ARG A 40 0.28 -17.61 -7.22
CA ARG A 40 0.21 -16.61 -8.30
C ARG A 40 1.39 -15.64 -8.30
N GLN A 41 2.41 -15.90 -7.47
CA GLN A 41 3.53 -14.99 -7.23
C GLN A 41 3.06 -13.56 -6.99
N LEU A 42 2.10 -13.40 -6.08
CA LEU A 42 1.42 -12.13 -5.88
C LEU A 42 1.18 -11.84 -4.39
N THR A 43 1.50 -10.61 -3.99
CA THR A 43 1.17 -10.06 -2.68
C THR A 43 0.06 -9.03 -2.85
N ALA A 44 -1.10 -9.29 -2.27
CA ALA A 44 -2.25 -8.40 -2.31
C ALA A 44 -2.31 -7.53 -1.07
N ILE A 45 -2.48 -6.22 -1.24
CA ILE A 45 -2.67 -5.25 -0.16
C ILE A 45 -3.99 -4.53 -0.38
N SER A 46 -4.88 -4.60 0.61
CA SER A 46 -6.12 -3.82 0.60
C SER A 46 -5.95 -2.53 1.40
N ILE A 47 -6.24 -1.38 0.77
CA ILE A 47 -6.15 -0.05 1.40
C ILE A 47 -7.16 0.07 2.56
N ILE A 48 -8.34 -0.53 2.41
CA ILE A 48 -9.29 -0.66 3.50
C ILE A 48 -9.19 -2.06 4.09
N PRO A 49 -9.16 -2.23 5.43
CA PRO A 49 -9.11 -3.55 6.03
C PRO A 49 -10.25 -4.46 5.55
N GLN A 50 -9.87 -5.63 5.04
CA GLN A 50 -10.76 -6.68 4.55
C GLN A 50 -10.29 -8.06 5.05
N PRO A 51 -11.22 -9.01 5.24
CA PRO A 51 -10.83 -10.37 5.59
C PRO A 51 -10.13 -11.05 4.41
N ASP A 52 -9.14 -11.90 4.70
CA ASP A 52 -8.36 -12.66 3.70
C ASP A 52 -9.21 -13.33 2.63
N LYS A 53 -10.34 -13.93 3.02
CA LYS A 53 -11.25 -14.61 2.10
C LYS A 53 -11.87 -13.66 1.06
N ALA A 54 -12.13 -12.41 1.44
CA ALA A 54 -12.65 -11.41 0.52
C ALA A 54 -11.57 -10.98 -0.49
N ILE A 55 -10.33 -10.77 -0.02
CA ILE A 55 -9.19 -10.45 -0.89
C ILE A 55 -8.96 -11.60 -1.88
N GLN A 56 -8.89 -12.84 -1.39
CA GLN A 56 -8.71 -14.02 -2.22
C GLN A 56 -9.79 -14.12 -3.30
N LYS A 57 -11.06 -13.94 -2.94
CA LYS A 57 -12.18 -14.00 -3.89
C LYS A 57 -12.09 -12.93 -4.98
N VAL A 58 -11.67 -11.71 -4.64
CA VAL A 58 -11.47 -10.65 -5.62
C VAL A 58 -10.34 -11.03 -6.58
N ILE A 59 -9.21 -11.50 -6.06
CA ILE A 59 -8.07 -11.93 -6.88
C ILE A 59 -8.43 -13.14 -7.75
N ASP A 60 -9.14 -14.13 -7.23
CA ASP A 60 -9.65 -15.28 -7.99
C ASP A 60 -10.54 -14.86 -9.15
N ASN A 61 -11.41 -13.88 -8.93
CA ASN A 61 -12.26 -13.37 -9.99
C ASN A 61 -11.47 -12.60 -11.06
N VAL A 62 -10.44 -11.86 -10.67
CA VAL A 62 -9.61 -11.09 -11.62
C VAL A 62 -8.79 -12.01 -12.52
N PHE A 63 -8.23 -13.10 -11.99
CA PHE A 63 -7.47 -14.06 -12.80
C PHE A 63 -8.35 -14.99 -13.67
N LYS A 64 -9.68 -14.95 -13.52
CA LYS A 64 -10.57 -15.58 -14.50
C LYS A 64 -10.62 -14.79 -15.81
N ASP A 65 -10.19 -13.53 -15.80
CA ASP A 65 -10.01 -12.75 -17.01
C ASP A 65 -8.71 -13.20 -17.71
N ASN A 66 -8.85 -13.73 -18.92
CA ASN A 66 -7.72 -14.21 -19.72
C ASN A 66 -6.73 -13.08 -20.02
N ALA A 67 -7.19 -11.84 -20.23
CA ALA A 67 -6.30 -10.73 -20.53
C ALA A 67 -5.36 -10.42 -19.37
N VAL A 68 -5.86 -10.51 -18.14
CA VAL A 68 -5.03 -10.30 -16.93
C VAL A 68 -4.06 -11.45 -16.75
N SER A 69 -4.53 -12.69 -16.87
CA SER A 69 -3.67 -13.86 -16.73
C SER A 69 -2.56 -13.88 -17.79
N GLU A 70 -2.88 -13.58 -19.05
CA GLU A 70 -1.91 -13.48 -20.15
C GLU A 70 -0.90 -12.34 -19.92
N ALA A 71 -1.35 -11.16 -19.47
CA ALA A 71 -0.45 -10.06 -19.17
C ALA A 71 0.55 -10.43 -18.06
N ILE A 72 0.07 -11.05 -16.97
CA ILE A 72 0.92 -11.50 -15.87
C ILE A 72 1.91 -12.57 -16.33
N GLU A 73 1.48 -13.54 -17.14
CA GLU A 73 2.38 -14.56 -17.70
C GLU A 73 3.45 -13.95 -18.61
N LYS A 74 3.08 -12.96 -19.43
CA LYS A 74 4.06 -12.22 -20.26
C LYS A 74 5.10 -11.50 -19.40
N PHE A 75 4.69 -10.86 -18.30
CA PHE A 75 5.65 -10.22 -17.38
C PHE A 75 6.54 -11.26 -16.68
N LYS A 76 6.01 -12.42 -16.30
CA LYS A 76 6.84 -13.50 -15.76
C LYS A 76 7.91 -13.97 -16.76
N GLN A 77 7.53 -14.11 -18.03
CA GLN A 77 8.48 -14.45 -19.11
C GLN A 77 9.56 -13.38 -19.31
N GLN A 78 9.27 -12.12 -18.98
CA GLN A 78 10.24 -11.01 -18.99
C GLN A 78 11.16 -10.99 -17.75
N GLY A 79 11.04 -11.97 -16.85
CA GLY A 79 11.92 -12.14 -15.68
C GLY A 79 11.39 -11.51 -14.39
N HIS A 80 10.14 -11.05 -14.37
CA HIS A 80 9.52 -10.54 -13.14
C HIS A 80 9.33 -11.68 -12.14
N LYS A 81 9.81 -11.49 -10.91
CA LYS A 81 9.82 -12.53 -9.85
C LYS A 81 8.66 -12.41 -8.86
N GLY A 82 7.81 -11.40 -9.02
CA GLY A 82 6.70 -11.15 -8.12
C GLY A 82 5.95 -9.87 -8.45
N PHE A 83 4.67 -9.85 -8.06
CA PHE A 83 3.79 -8.72 -8.26
C PHE A 83 3.14 -8.31 -6.94
N MET A 84 2.90 -7.02 -6.80
CA MET A 84 2.07 -6.48 -5.74
C MET A 84 0.79 -5.94 -6.35
N VAL A 85 -0.35 -6.26 -5.74
CA VAL A 85 -1.63 -5.72 -6.18
C VAL A 85 -2.26 -4.90 -5.07
N HIS A 86 -2.63 -3.67 -5.39
CA HIS A 86 -3.33 -2.78 -4.49
C HIS A 86 -4.83 -2.83 -4.76
N LEU A 87 -5.61 -3.25 -3.76
CA LEU A 87 -7.06 -3.25 -3.80
C LEU A 87 -7.56 -1.97 -3.12
N MET A 88 -8.28 -1.13 -3.86
CA MET A 88 -8.82 0.12 -3.34
C MET A 88 -10.19 0.42 -3.92
N PRO A 89 -11.09 1.08 -3.17
CA PRO A 89 -12.33 1.60 -3.74
C PRO A 89 -12.03 2.62 -4.84
N SER A 90 -12.87 2.68 -5.88
CA SER A 90 -12.70 3.65 -6.98
C SER A 90 -12.81 5.11 -6.53
N SER A 91 -13.51 5.35 -5.42
CA SER A 91 -13.64 6.65 -4.76
C SER A 91 -12.49 6.98 -3.78
N TYR A 92 -11.47 6.12 -3.68
CA TYR A 92 -10.33 6.38 -2.82
C TYR A 92 -9.57 7.64 -3.26
N MET A 93 -9.50 8.63 -2.37
CA MET A 93 -9.01 9.97 -2.75
C MET A 93 -7.54 9.98 -3.19
N MET A 94 -6.71 9.12 -2.60
CA MET A 94 -5.27 9.07 -2.90
C MET A 94 -4.92 8.14 -4.07
N GLN A 95 -5.91 7.67 -4.84
CA GLN A 95 -5.66 6.82 -6.00
C GLN A 95 -4.74 7.47 -7.04
N GLY A 96 -4.73 8.81 -7.12
CA GLY A 96 -3.86 9.57 -8.02
C GLY A 96 -2.38 9.58 -7.62
N LEU A 97 -2.02 9.07 -6.43
CA LEU A 97 -0.62 8.87 -6.05
C LEU A 97 -0.02 7.57 -6.61
N PHE A 98 -0.86 6.64 -7.06
CA PHE A 98 -0.41 5.53 -7.88
C PHE A 98 -0.29 6.06 -9.30
N ALA A 99 0.93 6.09 -9.84
CA ALA A 99 1.18 6.61 -11.18
C ALA A 99 0.33 5.84 -12.20
N GLN A 100 -0.69 6.50 -12.77
CA GLN A 100 -1.56 5.92 -13.79
C GLN A 100 -1.13 6.44 -15.16
N PRO A 101 -0.92 5.56 -16.16
CA PRO A 101 -0.55 5.98 -17.51
C PRO A 101 -1.71 6.68 -18.26
N ASP A 102 -2.97 6.53 -17.82
CA ASP A 102 -4.12 7.15 -18.46
C ASP A 102 -5.00 7.91 -17.45
N MET A 103 -4.78 9.23 -17.35
CA MET A 103 -5.59 10.12 -16.51
C MET A 103 -6.82 10.68 -17.25
N ALA A 104 -7.13 10.23 -18.47
CA ALA A 104 -8.19 10.86 -19.29
C ALA A 104 -9.62 10.70 -18.74
N GLY A 105 -9.84 9.75 -17.82
CA GLY A 105 -11.18 9.41 -17.32
C GLY A 105 -11.51 9.82 -15.87
N MET A 106 -10.60 10.45 -15.13
CA MET A 106 -10.92 10.81 -13.73
C MET A 106 -11.68 12.13 -13.63
N PRO A 107 -12.90 12.16 -13.07
CA PRO A 107 -13.50 13.41 -12.65
C PRO A 107 -12.66 13.96 -11.49
N ILE A 108 -11.81 14.95 -11.78
CA ILE A 108 -11.13 15.75 -10.76
C ILE A 108 -12.21 16.52 -10.02
N ARG A 109 -12.78 15.92 -8.97
CA ARG A 109 -13.59 16.66 -7.99
C ARG A 109 -12.64 17.58 -7.25
N ARG A 110 -12.49 18.81 -7.75
CA ARG A 110 -11.87 19.92 -7.02
C ARG A 110 -12.69 20.20 -5.76
N ARG A 111 -12.36 19.53 -4.66
CA ARG A 111 -12.65 20.02 -3.31
C ARG A 111 -11.33 20.45 -2.70
N HIS A 112 -11.10 21.76 -2.67
CA HIS A 112 -10.05 22.39 -1.88
C HIS A 112 -10.06 21.82 -0.47
N THR A 113 -8.95 21.29 0.04
CA THR A 113 -8.69 21.19 1.48
C THR A 113 -7.28 20.66 1.76
N GLY A 114 -6.27 21.53 1.76
CA GLY A 114 -4.95 21.19 2.33
C GLY A 114 -5.04 20.72 3.79
N GLY A 115 -6.06 21.20 4.52
CA GLY A 115 -6.34 20.75 5.88
C GLY A 115 -6.81 19.29 6.00
N ALA A 116 -7.32 18.68 4.92
CA ALA A 116 -7.83 17.32 4.99
C ALA A 116 -6.73 16.25 4.77
N ILE A 117 -5.64 16.61 4.09
CA ILE A 117 -4.43 15.77 4.00
C ILE A 117 -3.75 15.66 5.37
N ILE A 118 -3.60 16.78 6.08
CA ILE A 118 -2.99 16.80 7.43
C ILE A 118 -3.82 15.94 8.40
N ARG A 119 -5.15 16.00 8.33
CA ARG A 119 -6.06 15.18 9.15
C ARG A 119 -6.01 13.69 8.81
N PHE A 120 -5.78 13.34 7.54
CA PHE A 120 -5.56 11.96 7.14
C PHE A 120 -4.25 11.37 7.67
N ILE A 121 -3.15 12.15 7.63
CA ILE A 121 -1.84 11.73 8.14
C ILE A 121 -1.85 11.61 9.66
N PHE A 122 -2.60 12.47 10.35
CA PHE A 122 -2.69 12.51 11.81
C PHE A 122 -4.14 12.23 12.28
N PRO A 123 -4.60 10.97 12.23
CA PRO A 123 -5.99 10.62 12.56
C PRO A 123 -6.36 10.88 14.03
N PHE A 124 -5.37 11.10 14.90
CA PHE A 124 -5.58 11.47 16.30
C PHE A 124 -5.89 12.97 16.51
N LEU A 125 -5.68 13.82 15.50
CA LEU A 125 -6.06 15.23 15.53
C LEU A 125 -7.52 15.46 15.09
N ASP A 126 -8.20 14.42 14.59
CA ASP A 126 -9.54 14.53 14.03
C ASP A 126 -10.61 14.18 15.08
N LEU A 127 -11.17 15.20 15.74
CA LEU A 127 -12.29 15.04 16.67
C LEU A 127 -13.58 14.52 15.98
N ASN A 128 -13.67 14.58 14.64
CA ASN A 128 -14.83 14.13 13.87
C ASN A 128 -14.45 13.04 12.85
N ARG A 129 -14.50 11.77 13.28
CA ARG A 129 -14.25 10.52 12.51
C ARG A 129 -14.97 10.35 11.15
N HIS A 130 -15.85 11.27 10.77
CA HIS A 130 -16.63 11.21 9.53
C HIS A 130 -15.78 11.53 8.28
N GLY A 131 -14.84 12.49 8.37
CA GLY A 131 -14.01 12.89 7.23
C GLY A 131 -13.10 11.76 6.71
N HIS A 132 -12.48 11.02 7.62
CA HIS A 132 -11.57 9.92 7.26
C HIS A 132 -12.30 8.77 6.53
N LYS A 133 -13.56 8.49 6.85
CA LYS A 133 -14.33 7.44 6.16
C LYS A 133 -14.71 7.84 4.74
N GLU A 134 -15.06 9.11 4.52
CA GLU A 134 -15.37 9.62 3.19
C GLU A 134 -14.14 9.62 2.26
N MET A 135 -12.95 9.86 2.81
CA MET A 135 -11.69 9.86 2.04
C MET A 135 -11.20 8.47 1.64
N MET A 136 -11.49 7.47 2.46
CA MET A 136 -11.12 6.08 2.18
C MET A 136 -12.00 5.46 1.09
N GLY A 137 -13.18 6.02 0.82
CA GLY A 137 -14.21 5.39 -0.01
C GLY A 137 -15.00 4.32 0.77
N SER A 138 -15.93 3.64 0.09
CA SER A 138 -16.83 2.66 0.73
C SER A 138 -16.83 1.33 0.01
N ILE A 139 -16.40 0.25 0.68
CA ILE A 139 -16.39 -1.10 0.10
C ILE A 139 -17.79 -1.59 -0.28
N LYS A 140 -18.85 -1.15 0.43
CA LYS A 140 -20.19 -1.75 0.26
C LYS A 140 -20.82 -1.46 -1.09
N ASN A 141 -20.57 -0.29 -1.68
CA ASN A 141 -21.27 0.19 -2.87
C ASN A 141 -20.32 0.75 -3.95
N ASP A 142 -19.01 0.65 -3.76
CA ASP A 142 -18.02 1.20 -4.67
C ASP A 142 -17.27 0.07 -5.39
N PRO A 143 -17.15 0.10 -6.74
CA PRO A 143 -16.29 -0.85 -7.44
C PRO A 143 -14.86 -0.82 -6.90
N ILE A 144 -14.28 -2.01 -6.79
CA ILE A 144 -12.89 -2.19 -6.37
C ILE A 144 -12.00 -2.02 -7.61
N ARG A 145 -11.05 -1.09 -7.52
CA ARG A 145 -9.96 -0.93 -8.47
C ARG A 145 -8.77 -1.76 -7.99
N LEU A 146 -8.14 -2.46 -8.94
CA LEU A 146 -6.91 -3.19 -8.73
C LEU A 146 -5.79 -2.50 -9.51
N ILE A 147 -4.67 -2.24 -8.83
CA ILE A 147 -3.46 -1.72 -9.47
C ILE A 147 -2.37 -2.77 -9.28
N PHE A 148 -1.89 -3.33 -10.38
CA PHE A 148 -0.76 -4.24 -10.39
C PHE A 148 0.52 -3.43 -10.41
N SER A 149 1.50 -3.87 -9.65
CA SER A 149 2.81 -3.24 -9.58
C SER A 149 3.90 -4.30 -9.59
N GLN A 150 4.94 -4.07 -10.38
CA GLN A 150 6.16 -4.86 -10.34
C GLN A 150 6.99 -4.49 -9.12
N LEU A 151 7.75 -5.47 -8.63
CA LEU A 151 8.68 -5.32 -7.53
C LEU A 151 10.10 -5.16 -8.08
N THR A 152 10.76 -4.05 -7.77
CA THR A 152 12.11 -3.77 -8.29
C THR A 152 13.01 -3.24 -7.17
N TRP A 153 14.21 -3.80 -7.07
CA TRP A 153 15.27 -3.27 -6.21
C TRP A 153 15.80 -1.94 -6.74
N PRO A 154 16.45 -1.12 -5.91
CA PRO A 154 17.11 0.11 -6.38
C PRO A 154 18.18 -0.14 -7.46
N SER A 155 18.74 -1.35 -7.52
CA SER A 155 19.67 -1.81 -8.55
C SER A 155 19.02 -2.01 -9.93
N GLY A 156 17.68 -2.02 -10.01
CA GLY A 156 16.93 -2.33 -11.23
C GLY A 156 16.55 -3.80 -11.38
N GLU A 157 17.03 -4.68 -10.50
CA GLU A 157 16.67 -6.09 -10.52
C GLU A 157 15.25 -6.34 -10.01
N TYR A 158 14.55 -7.32 -10.57
CA TYR A 158 13.25 -7.74 -10.06
C TYR A 158 13.37 -8.42 -8.70
N ALA A 159 12.58 -7.95 -7.74
CA ALA A 159 12.47 -8.51 -6.39
C ALA A 159 11.40 -9.61 -6.35
N SER A 160 11.56 -10.54 -5.42
CA SER A 160 10.60 -11.64 -5.20
C SER A 160 9.40 -11.19 -4.36
N ILE A 161 8.36 -12.03 -4.31
CA ILE A 161 7.15 -11.75 -3.54
C ILE A 161 7.39 -11.66 -2.02
N ASP A 162 8.37 -12.40 -1.52
CA ASP A 162 8.70 -12.43 -0.09
C ASP A 162 9.38 -11.12 0.35
N GLU A 163 9.92 -10.39 -0.63
CA GLU A 163 10.58 -9.11 -0.46
C GLU A 163 9.62 -7.93 -0.74
N ALA A 164 8.36 -8.19 -1.11
CA ALA A 164 7.40 -7.14 -1.48
C ALA A 164 7.22 -6.05 -0.40
N LEU A 165 7.41 -6.42 0.87
CA LEU A 165 7.31 -5.50 2.01
C LEU A 165 8.68 -5.03 2.54
N ALA A 166 9.78 -5.33 1.85
CA ALA A 166 11.11 -4.85 2.22
C ALA A 166 11.20 -3.33 2.01
N PHE A 167 11.94 -2.63 2.89
CA PHE A 167 11.98 -1.17 2.91
C PHE A 167 12.52 -0.53 1.62
N SER A 168 13.43 -1.23 0.94
CA SER A 168 14.12 -0.69 -0.25
C SER A 168 13.47 -1.10 -1.56
N VAL A 169 12.47 -2.00 -1.53
CA VAL A 169 11.81 -2.47 -2.75
C VAL A 169 10.84 -1.40 -3.23
N LYS A 170 10.97 -1.05 -4.51
CA LYS A 170 10.10 -0.09 -5.20
C LYS A 170 8.93 -0.84 -5.83
N HIS A 171 7.75 -0.24 -5.75
CA HIS A 171 6.54 -0.72 -6.42
C HIS A 171 6.26 0.19 -7.60
N LEU A 172 6.38 -0.34 -8.82
CA LEU A 172 6.13 0.41 -10.04
C LEU A 172 4.85 -0.12 -10.70
N PRO A 173 3.86 0.73 -11.00
CA PRO A 173 2.63 0.28 -11.64
C PRO A 173 2.90 -0.27 -13.04
N LEU A 174 2.14 -1.31 -13.41
CA LEU A 174 2.15 -1.97 -14.72
C LEU A 174 1.08 -1.40 -15.65
#